data_AF-A0AAV4Z7A1-F1
#
_entry.id   AF-A0AAV4Z7A1-F1
#
_cell.length_a   1.000
_cell.length_b   1.000
_cell.length_c   1.000
_cell.angle_alpha   90.00
_cell.angle_beta   90.00
_cell.angle_gamma   90.00
#
_symmetry.space_group_name_H-M   'P 1'
#
loop_
_entity.id
_entity.type
_entity.pdbx_description
1 polymer ?
#
loop_
_entity_poly.entity_id
_entity_poly.type
_entity_poly.pdbx_seq_one_letter_code
_entity_poly.pdbx_strand_id
1 'polypeptide(L)'
;MPAVDALYRYPIKGLSAEALTRLSVTPQDGLAHDREYALALGTTRFDPEKPEPLDKGFFLMLRNNTALAALSTRLDPESHRLTIRRGGEEVFAADLSTEAGRAGTEAFFADYLGEETRGRPRLVRSENHKFTDASVLSPVMMRAISVVNLASVRALSEATGRELDPLRFRANIHLDGLEPWQELDWVGRALGIGPVRLRGLARTPRCGAVNVNPKTAERDANLPKAIMKHFGHVDLGIYLEVVEGGTIATADGVTLD
;
A
#
# COMPACT_ATOMS: atom_id res chain seq x y z
N MET A 1 -10.00 -16.25 -17.94
CA MET A 1 -8.83 -16.73 -17.17
C MET A 1 -8.38 -15.59 -16.28
N PRO A 2 -7.98 -15.86 -15.04
CA PRO A 2 -7.56 -14.82 -14.13
C PRO A 2 -6.27 -14.13 -14.60
N ALA A 3 -6.23 -12.80 -14.49
CA ALA A 3 -5.12 -12.00 -14.97
C ALA A 3 -4.94 -10.72 -14.13
N VAL A 4 -3.76 -10.11 -14.26
CA VAL A 4 -3.46 -8.80 -13.69
C VAL A 4 -4.25 -7.72 -14.42
N ASP A 5 -5.12 -7.02 -13.70
CA ASP A 5 -5.87 -5.87 -14.21
C ASP A 5 -5.07 -4.57 -14.04
N ALA A 6 -4.58 -4.32 -12.82
CA ALA A 6 -3.87 -3.10 -12.48
C ALA A 6 -2.74 -3.35 -11.49
N LEU A 7 -1.70 -2.51 -11.59
CA LEU A 7 -0.49 -2.58 -10.77
C LEU A 7 -0.21 -1.24 -10.12
N TYR A 8 0.15 -1.29 -8.84
CA TYR A 8 0.41 -0.11 -8.02
C TYR A 8 1.62 -0.29 -7.11
N ARG A 9 2.34 0.82 -6.91
CA ARG A 9 3.27 0.97 -5.80
C ARG A 9 2.88 2.16 -4.92
N TYR A 10 3.39 2.18 -3.70
CA TYR A 10 3.16 3.22 -2.70
C TYR A 10 4.51 3.62 -2.10
N PRO A 11 5.31 4.49 -2.74
CA PRO A 11 6.70 4.69 -2.34
C PRO A 11 6.86 5.23 -0.91
N ILE A 12 5.88 6.02 -0.44
CA ILE A 12 5.82 6.55 0.92
C ILE A 12 4.59 5.96 1.63
N LYS A 13 4.80 5.36 2.81
CA LYS A 13 3.72 4.83 3.66
C LYS A 13 2.66 5.90 3.90
N GLY A 14 1.39 5.51 3.73
CA GLY A 14 0.24 6.38 3.99
C GLY A 14 -0.16 7.30 2.84
N LEU A 15 0.71 7.51 1.84
CA LEU A 15 0.44 8.38 0.69
C LEU A 15 -0.21 7.62 -0.48
N SER A 16 -0.48 8.31 -1.59
CA SER A 16 -1.29 7.81 -2.70
C SER A 16 -0.63 6.65 -3.46
N ALA A 17 -1.46 5.93 -4.22
CA ALA A 17 -0.97 4.93 -5.17
C ALA A 17 -0.30 5.60 -6.39
N GLU A 18 0.71 4.94 -6.93
CA GLU A 18 1.24 5.20 -8.27
C GLU A 18 0.88 4.04 -9.18
N ALA A 19 0.09 4.31 -10.22
CA ALA A 19 -0.25 3.32 -11.23
C ALA A 19 0.97 2.99 -12.11
N LEU A 20 1.18 1.71 -12.36
CA LEU A 20 2.27 1.19 -13.17
C LEU A 20 1.74 0.20 -14.20
N THR A 21 2.49 0.01 -15.28
CA THR A 21 2.25 -1.07 -16.26
C THR A 21 3.08 -2.32 -15.96
N ARG A 22 4.11 -2.18 -15.11
CA ARG A 22 5.00 -3.25 -14.71
C ARG A 22 5.50 -3.08 -13.27
N LEU A 23 5.70 -4.18 -12.56
CA LEU A 23 6.33 -4.27 -11.25
C LEU A 23 7.57 -5.17 -11.33
N SER A 24 8.69 -4.74 -10.78
CA SER A 24 9.88 -5.58 -10.62
C SER A 24 9.95 -6.09 -9.19
N VAL A 25 10.08 -7.41 -9.05
CA VAL A 25 10.02 -8.09 -7.75
C VAL A 25 11.17 -9.06 -7.59
N THR A 26 11.75 -9.14 -6.38
CA THR A 26 12.82 -10.09 -6.05
C THR A 26 12.50 -10.81 -4.74
N PRO A 27 13.02 -12.03 -4.49
CA PRO A 27 12.87 -12.69 -3.20
C PRO A 27 13.45 -11.87 -2.05
N GLN A 28 14.58 -11.19 -2.30
CA GLN A 28 15.29 -10.42 -1.29
C GLN A 28 14.60 -9.10 -0.97
N ASP A 29 13.96 -8.43 -1.92
CA ASP A 29 13.39 -7.09 -1.72
C ASP A 29 11.88 -7.02 -1.78
N GLY A 30 11.20 -8.06 -2.24
CA GLY A 30 9.79 -7.95 -2.59
C GLY A 30 9.62 -6.98 -3.75
N LEU A 31 8.68 -6.04 -3.63
CA LEU A 31 8.43 -5.03 -4.66
C LEU A 31 9.43 -3.86 -4.60
N ALA A 32 10.11 -3.58 -5.71
CA ALA A 32 11.01 -2.43 -5.85
C ALA A 32 10.28 -1.09 -5.66
N HIS A 33 10.89 -0.14 -4.93
CA HIS A 33 10.38 1.23 -4.73
C HIS A 33 9.01 1.33 -4.04
N ASP A 34 8.54 0.24 -3.42
CA ASP A 34 7.32 0.25 -2.60
C ASP A 34 7.66 0.41 -1.12
N ARG A 35 7.03 1.41 -0.50
CA ARG A 35 7.08 1.72 0.94
C ARG A 35 8.51 1.79 1.49
N GLU A 36 9.43 2.34 0.72
CA GLU A 36 10.83 2.59 1.13
C GLU A 36 10.95 3.78 2.07
N TYR A 37 9.94 4.64 2.08
CA TYR A 37 9.86 5.80 2.96
C TYR A 37 8.61 5.74 3.84
N ALA A 38 8.66 6.43 4.97
CA ALA A 38 7.49 6.77 5.76
C ALA A 38 7.65 8.15 6.40
N LEU A 39 6.53 8.77 6.77
CA LEU A 39 6.54 9.98 7.59
C LEU A 39 6.26 9.58 9.04
N ALA A 40 7.32 9.47 9.84
CA ALA A 40 7.22 9.22 11.26
C ALA A 40 6.57 10.43 11.96
N LEU A 41 5.70 10.18 12.93
CA LEU A 41 5.14 11.25 13.79
C LEU A 41 6.27 11.97 14.53
N GLY A 42 6.06 13.23 14.93
CA GLY A 42 7.10 14.01 15.61
C GLY A 42 7.56 13.41 16.95
N THR A 43 6.73 12.59 17.57
CA THR A 43 7.06 11.83 18.79
C THR A 43 7.74 10.50 18.53
N THR A 44 7.78 10.02 17.28
CA THR A 44 8.33 8.71 16.93
C THR A 44 9.86 8.77 16.85
N ARG A 45 10.52 7.90 17.60
CA ARG A 45 11.95 7.63 17.45
C ARG A 45 12.15 6.52 16.41
N PHE A 46 13.06 6.75 15.48
CA PHE A 46 13.47 5.79 14.45
C PHE A 46 14.95 6.03 14.17
N ASP A 47 15.75 4.97 14.21
CA ASP A 47 17.18 4.99 13.88
C ASP A 47 17.36 4.34 12.50
N PRO A 48 17.74 5.12 11.46
CA PRO A 48 17.92 4.58 10.12
C PRO A 48 19.12 3.63 10.01
N GLU A 49 20.10 3.70 10.91
CA GLU A 49 21.27 2.80 10.92
C GLU A 49 20.97 1.49 11.65
N LYS A 50 19.90 1.46 12.47
CA LYS A 50 19.43 0.29 13.22
C LYS A 50 17.91 0.21 13.15
N PRO A 51 17.35 -0.05 11.97
CA PRO A 51 15.91 0.03 11.77
C PRO A 51 15.19 -1.12 12.48
N GLU A 52 14.18 -0.78 13.29
CA GLU A 52 13.24 -1.73 13.87
C GLU A 52 11.86 -1.56 13.22
N PRO A 53 11.13 -2.65 12.90
CA PRO A 53 9.75 -2.55 12.43
C PRO A 53 8.85 -1.90 13.49
N LEU A 54 8.16 -0.84 13.10
CA LEU A 54 7.20 -0.14 13.96
C LEU A 54 5.78 -0.29 13.42
N ASP A 55 4.80 -0.38 14.34
CA ASP A 55 3.39 -0.40 13.94
C ASP A 55 3.01 0.87 13.18
N LYS A 56 2.00 0.77 12.32
CA LYS A 56 1.49 1.91 11.52
C LYS A 56 1.08 3.13 12.36
N GLY A 57 0.74 2.96 13.64
CA GLY A 57 0.42 4.06 14.56
C GLY A 57 1.57 5.03 14.83
N PHE A 58 2.82 4.67 14.49
CA PHE A 58 3.99 5.54 14.63
C PHE A 58 4.23 6.46 13.41
N PHE A 59 3.40 6.35 12.38
CA PHE A 59 3.55 7.07 11.12
C PHE A 59 2.26 7.78 10.72
N LEU A 60 2.37 8.80 9.87
CA LEU A 60 1.23 9.40 9.19
C LEU A 60 0.59 8.36 8.27
N MET A 61 -0.72 8.14 8.42
CA MET A 61 -1.44 7.12 7.66
C MET A 61 -2.95 7.35 7.64
N LEU A 62 -3.63 6.85 6.60
CA LEU A 62 -5.03 7.16 6.31
C LEU A 62 -6.01 6.85 7.46
N ARG A 63 -5.80 5.79 8.25
CA ARG A 63 -6.70 5.48 9.38
C ARG A 63 -6.72 6.61 10.40
N ASN A 64 -5.66 7.42 10.55
CA ASN A 64 -5.66 8.56 11.48
C ASN A 64 -5.69 9.92 10.76
N ASN A 65 -5.13 10.01 9.56
CA ASN A 65 -4.90 11.25 8.82
C ASN A 65 -5.62 11.20 7.47
N THR A 66 -6.94 11.39 7.45
CA THR A 66 -7.73 11.17 6.24
C THR A 66 -7.43 12.22 5.16
N ALA A 67 -7.04 13.43 5.55
CA ALA A 67 -6.63 14.50 4.63
C ALA A 67 -5.53 14.09 3.66
N LEU A 68 -4.69 13.10 4.01
CA LEU A 68 -3.69 12.54 3.09
C LEU A 68 -4.30 11.99 1.80
N ALA A 69 -5.54 11.48 1.82
CA ALA A 69 -6.22 10.98 0.61
C ALA A 69 -6.60 12.10 -0.38
N ALA A 70 -6.61 13.37 0.04
CA ALA A 70 -6.83 14.50 -0.87
C ALA A 70 -5.56 14.89 -1.65
N LEU A 71 -4.41 14.29 -1.31
CA LEU A 71 -3.13 14.50 -1.99
C LEU A 71 -2.85 13.35 -2.95
N SER A 72 -2.33 13.69 -4.12
CA SER A 72 -1.71 12.75 -5.05
C SER A 72 -0.21 12.97 -5.05
N THR A 73 0.56 11.91 -4.80
CA THR A 73 2.02 11.93 -4.73
C THR A 73 2.64 11.03 -5.78
N ARG A 74 3.76 11.49 -6.36
CA ARG A 74 4.61 10.69 -7.22
C ARG A 74 6.07 10.85 -6.81
N LEU A 75 6.78 9.75 -6.60
CA LEU A 75 8.22 9.70 -6.38
C LEU A 75 8.91 9.06 -7.58
N ASP A 76 9.71 9.86 -8.25
CA ASP A 76 10.58 9.38 -9.32
C ASP A 76 11.79 8.64 -8.72
N PRO A 77 12.01 7.35 -9.01
CA PRO A 77 13.04 6.55 -8.36
C PRO A 77 14.46 6.87 -8.86
N GLU A 78 14.61 7.47 -10.05
CA GLU A 78 15.92 7.80 -10.62
C GLU A 78 16.39 9.17 -10.14
N SER A 79 15.49 10.17 -10.18
CA SER A 79 15.81 11.54 -9.77
C SER A 79 15.55 11.83 -8.29
N HIS A 80 14.95 10.89 -7.56
CA HIS A 80 14.48 11.06 -6.19
C HIS A 80 13.50 12.24 -5.98
N ARG A 81 12.90 12.74 -7.08
CA ARG A 81 11.97 13.87 -7.03
C ARG A 81 10.60 13.40 -6.55
N LEU A 82 10.19 13.88 -5.38
CA LEU A 82 8.83 13.82 -4.90
C LEU A 82 8.03 14.98 -5.47
N THR A 83 6.84 14.70 -5.99
CA THR A 83 5.84 15.70 -6.36
C THR A 83 4.54 15.44 -5.62
N ILE A 84 3.95 16.48 -5.04
CA ILE A 84 2.67 16.44 -4.34
C ILE A 84 1.70 17.35 -5.07
N ARG A 85 0.51 16.81 -5.38
CA ARG A 85 -0.59 17.51 -6.04
C ARG A 85 -1.84 17.51 -5.17
N ARG A 86 -2.63 18.57 -5.28
CA ARG A 86 -3.97 18.66 -4.68
C ARG A 86 -4.93 19.21 -5.73
N GLY A 87 -6.03 18.52 -5.98
CA GLY A 87 -6.97 18.93 -7.05
C GLY A 87 -6.35 18.95 -8.46
N GLY A 88 -5.26 18.20 -8.68
CA GLY A 88 -4.53 18.17 -9.96
C GLY A 88 -3.37 19.18 -10.07
N GLU A 89 -3.32 20.19 -9.20
CA GLU A 89 -2.27 21.21 -9.22
C GLU A 89 -1.06 20.78 -8.38
N GLU A 90 0.15 21.06 -8.86
CA GLU A 90 1.40 20.85 -8.11
C GLU A 90 1.49 21.88 -6.98
N VAL A 91 1.42 21.41 -5.74
CA VAL A 91 1.47 22.26 -4.54
C VAL A 91 2.83 22.19 -3.84
N PHE A 92 3.61 21.14 -4.12
CA PHE A 92 4.95 20.97 -3.58
C PHE A 92 5.76 19.99 -4.42
N ALA A 93 7.06 20.23 -4.54
CA ALA A 93 8.01 19.27 -5.09
C ALA A 93 9.38 19.42 -4.42
N ALA A 94 10.08 18.30 -4.24
CA ALA A 94 11.40 18.28 -3.62
C ALA A 94 12.24 17.09 -4.08
N ASP A 95 13.56 17.25 -4.06
CA ASP A 95 14.51 16.16 -4.23
C ASP A 95 14.83 15.52 -2.87
N LEU A 96 14.36 14.27 -2.67
CA LEU A 96 14.52 13.53 -1.42
C LEU A 96 15.95 13.04 -1.17
N SER A 97 16.85 13.12 -2.16
CA SER A 97 18.28 12.84 -1.98
C SER A 97 18.99 13.95 -1.20
N THR A 98 18.44 15.17 -1.20
CA THR A 98 19.00 16.33 -0.49
C THR A 98 18.41 16.51 0.90
N GLU A 99 19.20 17.05 1.84
CA GLU A 99 18.71 17.40 3.18
C GLU A 99 17.61 18.46 3.12
N ALA A 100 17.79 19.49 2.28
CA ALA A 100 16.81 20.55 2.10
C ALA A 100 15.46 20.02 1.57
N GLY A 101 15.48 19.09 0.60
CA GLY A 101 14.25 18.51 0.06
C GLY A 101 13.52 17.62 1.07
N ARG A 102 14.25 16.85 1.88
CA ARG A 102 13.65 16.10 3.01
C ARG A 102 13.05 17.04 4.04
N ALA A 103 13.80 18.04 4.50
CA ALA A 103 13.33 19.02 5.47
C ALA A 103 12.10 19.82 4.99
N GLY A 104 12.07 20.18 3.70
CA GLY A 104 10.92 20.85 3.08
C GLY A 104 9.69 19.94 3.00
N THR A 105 9.88 18.65 2.70
CA THR A 105 8.78 17.66 2.69
C THR A 105 8.18 17.50 4.08
N GLU A 106 9.02 17.41 5.12
CA GLU A 106 8.57 17.35 6.51
C GLU A 106 7.78 18.59 6.93
N ALA A 107 8.27 19.79 6.56
CA ALA A 107 7.58 21.05 6.82
C ALA A 107 6.23 21.11 6.11
N PHE A 108 6.16 20.70 4.84
CA PHE A 108 4.91 20.63 4.09
C PHE A 108 3.85 19.80 4.81
N PHE A 109 4.20 18.60 5.30
CA PHE A 109 3.25 17.75 6.02
C PHE A 109 2.93 18.26 7.43
N ALA A 110 3.88 18.93 8.09
CA ALA A 110 3.62 19.62 9.35
C ALA A 110 2.54 20.71 9.18
N ASP A 111 2.68 21.55 8.15
CA ASP A 111 1.75 22.63 7.86
C ASP A 111 0.40 22.09 7.38
N TYR A 112 0.41 21.05 6.54
CA TYR A 112 -0.80 20.49 5.94
C TYR A 112 -1.70 19.76 6.95
N LEU A 113 -1.11 19.05 7.92
CA LEU A 113 -1.85 18.23 8.89
C LEU A 113 -1.91 18.84 10.30
N GLY A 114 -1.13 19.89 10.58
CA GLY A 114 -1.09 20.57 11.86
C GLY A 114 -0.82 19.62 13.04
N GLU A 115 -1.65 19.70 14.08
CA GLU A 115 -1.48 18.95 15.33
C GLU A 115 -1.51 17.42 15.15
N GLU A 116 -2.11 16.92 14.06
CA GLU A 116 -2.17 15.48 13.79
C GLU A 116 -0.78 14.85 13.60
N THR A 117 0.23 15.66 13.27
CA THR A 117 1.63 15.22 13.13
C THR A 117 2.32 14.93 14.46
N ARG A 118 1.76 15.41 15.57
CA ARG A 118 2.31 15.28 16.94
C ARG A 118 3.75 15.82 17.03
N GLY A 119 3.94 17.04 16.55
CA GLY A 119 5.26 17.67 16.38
C GLY A 119 5.79 17.50 14.96
N ARG A 120 6.99 18.01 14.68
CA ARG A 120 7.55 17.97 13.32
C ARG A 120 7.72 16.52 12.85
N PRO A 121 7.00 16.06 11.81
CA PRO A 121 7.14 14.71 11.30
C PRO A 121 8.53 14.55 10.67
N ARG A 122 9.00 13.30 10.56
CA ARG A 122 10.29 12.99 9.95
C ARG A 122 10.14 12.05 8.78
N LEU A 123 10.72 12.41 7.65
CA LEU A 123 10.76 11.53 6.48
C LEU A 123 11.88 10.53 6.69
N VAL A 124 11.51 9.29 7.02
CA VAL A 124 12.45 8.22 7.35
C VAL A 124 12.57 7.23 6.19
N ARG A 125 13.80 6.72 6.02
CA ARG A 125 14.19 5.63 5.11
C ARG A 125 15.33 4.87 5.77
N SER A 126 15.43 3.57 5.49
CA SER A 126 16.59 2.76 5.86
C SER A 126 16.83 1.68 4.80
N GLU A 127 18.09 1.28 4.63
CA GLU A 127 18.44 0.19 3.72
C GLU A 127 17.84 -1.13 4.21
N ASN A 128 17.42 -1.99 3.28
CA ASN A 128 16.82 -3.30 3.59
C ASN A 128 15.58 -3.24 4.51
N HIS A 129 14.93 -2.07 4.61
CA HIS A 129 13.74 -1.86 5.43
C HIS A 129 12.59 -1.30 4.61
N LYS A 130 11.40 -1.90 4.75
CA LYS A 130 10.16 -1.40 4.17
C LYS A 130 9.12 -1.10 5.23
N PHE A 131 8.39 -0.01 5.03
CA PHE A 131 7.37 0.48 5.94
C PHE A 131 5.97 -0.09 5.62
N THR A 132 5.90 -1.36 5.21
CA THR A 132 4.64 -2.09 5.03
C THR A 132 3.90 -2.26 6.35
N ASP A 133 2.58 -2.37 6.31
CA ASP A 133 1.78 -2.60 7.52
C ASP A 133 2.07 -3.96 8.16
N ALA A 134 2.54 -4.93 7.37
CA ALA A 134 2.87 -6.28 7.83
C ALA A 134 4.35 -6.45 8.24
N SER A 135 5.17 -5.39 8.15
CA SER A 135 6.60 -5.42 8.49
C SER A 135 6.91 -5.88 9.92
N VAL A 136 6.00 -5.60 10.85
CA VAL A 136 6.12 -5.99 12.26
C VAL A 136 5.93 -7.49 12.51
N LEU A 137 5.45 -8.24 11.53
CA LEU A 137 5.15 -9.67 11.69
C LEU A 137 6.40 -10.54 11.45
N SER A 138 7.17 -10.24 10.40
CA SER A 138 8.41 -10.93 10.07
C SER A 138 9.16 -10.22 8.93
N PRO A 139 10.45 -10.52 8.72
CA PRO A 139 11.19 -10.05 7.53
C PRO A 139 10.55 -10.45 6.20
N VAL A 140 9.91 -11.63 6.13
CA VAL A 140 9.19 -12.09 4.92
C VAL A 140 7.94 -11.24 4.69
N MET A 141 7.14 -11.02 5.73
CA MET A 141 5.92 -10.20 5.65
C MET A 141 6.23 -8.72 5.35
N MET A 142 7.39 -8.21 5.77
CA MET A 142 7.87 -6.87 5.41
C MET A 142 7.95 -6.67 3.89
N ARG A 143 8.28 -7.72 3.16
CA ARG A 143 8.53 -7.73 1.71
C ARG A 143 7.38 -8.33 0.92
N ALA A 144 6.31 -8.74 1.59
CA ALA A 144 5.17 -9.36 0.96
C ALA A 144 4.43 -8.40 0.01
N ILE A 145 3.98 -8.94 -1.11
CA ILE A 145 3.18 -8.24 -2.11
C ILE A 145 1.71 -8.39 -1.71
N SER A 146 0.98 -7.27 -1.59
CA SER A 146 -0.45 -7.33 -1.32
C SER A 146 -1.23 -7.47 -2.62
N VAL A 147 -2.17 -8.42 -2.65
CA VAL A 147 -3.03 -8.70 -3.80
C VAL A 147 -4.50 -8.56 -3.40
N VAL A 148 -5.32 -8.03 -4.31
CA VAL A 148 -6.77 -8.03 -4.20
C VAL A 148 -7.40 -8.60 -5.46
N ASN A 149 -8.49 -9.35 -5.28
CA ASN A 149 -9.37 -9.78 -6.35
C ASN A 149 -10.50 -8.75 -6.52
N LEU A 150 -10.65 -8.21 -7.73
CA LEU A 150 -11.69 -7.23 -8.04
C LEU A 150 -13.10 -7.82 -7.91
N ALA A 151 -13.27 -9.13 -8.10
CA ALA A 151 -14.56 -9.79 -7.87
C ALA A 151 -14.98 -9.72 -6.38
N SER A 152 -14.04 -9.87 -5.44
CA SER A 152 -14.29 -9.69 -4.00
C SER A 152 -14.70 -8.25 -3.67
N VAL A 153 -14.09 -7.26 -4.34
CA VAL A 153 -14.45 -5.84 -4.17
C VAL A 153 -15.85 -5.56 -4.71
N ARG A 154 -16.21 -6.12 -5.87
CA ARG A 154 -17.57 -6.00 -6.44
C ARG A 154 -18.62 -6.66 -5.56
N ALA A 155 -18.34 -7.87 -5.04
CA ALA A 155 -19.24 -8.54 -4.10
C ALA A 155 -19.49 -7.72 -2.82
N LEU A 156 -18.44 -7.09 -2.27
CA LEU A 156 -18.60 -6.17 -1.13
C LEU A 156 -19.37 -4.89 -1.50
N SER A 157 -19.15 -4.36 -2.71
CA SER A 157 -19.88 -3.21 -3.23
C SER A 157 -21.38 -3.49 -3.32
N GLU A 158 -21.75 -4.63 -3.91
CA GLU A 158 -23.13 -5.11 -4.02
C GLU A 158 -23.77 -5.31 -2.64
N ALA A 159 -23.09 -6.03 -1.74
CA ALA A 159 -23.59 -6.30 -0.39
C ALA A 159 -23.82 -5.03 0.43
N THR A 160 -23.07 -3.96 0.16
CA THR A 160 -23.20 -2.66 0.84
C THR A 160 -24.07 -1.65 0.10
N GLY A 161 -24.51 -1.96 -1.13
CA GLY A 161 -25.24 -1.04 -2.01
C GLY A 161 -24.43 0.21 -2.36
N ARG A 162 -23.10 0.10 -2.44
CA ARG A 162 -22.18 1.23 -2.63
C ARG A 162 -21.09 0.86 -3.64
N GLU A 163 -20.77 1.77 -4.52
CA GLU A 163 -19.59 1.63 -5.38
C GLU A 163 -18.31 1.83 -4.54
N LEU A 164 -17.49 0.79 -4.40
CA LEU A 164 -16.23 0.87 -3.66
C LEU A 164 -15.04 0.93 -4.61
N ASP A 165 -14.22 1.96 -4.44
CA ASP A 165 -12.95 2.08 -5.14
C ASP A 165 -11.94 1.03 -4.62
N PRO A 166 -11.39 0.14 -5.49
CA PRO A 166 -10.39 -0.85 -5.09
C PRO A 166 -9.13 -0.26 -4.42
N LEU A 167 -8.77 1.00 -4.71
CA LEU A 167 -7.63 1.67 -4.09
C LEU A 167 -7.76 1.83 -2.57
N ARG A 168 -8.97 1.71 -2.01
CA ARG A 168 -9.19 1.65 -0.56
C ARG A 168 -8.37 0.53 0.10
N PHE A 169 -8.17 -0.58 -0.61
CA PHE A 169 -7.49 -1.77 -0.10
C PHE A 169 -5.96 -1.70 -0.24
N ARG A 170 -5.45 -0.69 -0.96
CA ARG A 170 -4.02 -0.39 -1.09
C ARG A 170 -3.16 -1.59 -1.47
N ALA A 171 -3.72 -2.49 -2.27
CA ALA A 171 -3.02 -3.63 -2.83
C ALA A 171 -2.05 -3.16 -3.91
N ASN A 172 -1.00 -3.96 -4.12
CA ASN A 172 -0.01 -3.73 -5.17
C ASN A 172 -0.47 -4.34 -6.50
N ILE A 173 -1.19 -5.45 -6.46
CA ILE A 173 -1.70 -6.15 -7.64
C ILE A 173 -3.21 -6.29 -7.51
N HIS A 174 -3.93 -5.85 -8.52
CA HIS A 174 -5.34 -6.12 -8.69
C HIS A 174 -5.51 -7.24 -9.72
N LEU A 175 -6.23 -8.29 -9.35
CA LEU A 175 -6.55 -9.40 -10.23
C LEU A 175 -8.03 -9.35 -10.62
N ASP A 176 -8.33 -9.72 -11.86
CA ASP A 176 -9.71 -9.97 -12.31
C ASP A 176 -9.83 -11.34 -12.98
N GLY A 177 -11.06 -11.79 -13.22
CA GLY A 177 -11.37 -13.09 -13.83
C GLY A 177 -11.37 -14.27 -12.84
N LEU A 178 -11.43 -13.98 -11.54
CA LEU A 178 -11.63 -14.94 -10.45
C LEU A 178 -13.07 -14.87 -9.92
N GLU A 179 -13.51 -15.94 -9.26
CA GLU A 179 -14.71 -15.88 -8.41
C GLU A 179 -14.44 -15.02 -7.16
N PRO A 180 -15.44 -14.35 -6.57
CA PRO A 180 -15.27 -13.63 -5.32
C PRO A 180 -14.65 -14.51 -4.23
N TRP A 181 -13.68 -13.96 -3.50
CA TRP A 181 -12.97 -14.57 -2.37
C TRP A 181 -12.05 -15.76 -2.72
N GLN A 182 -11.98 -16.17 -3.98
CA GLN A 182 -11.14 -17.29 -4.42
C GLN A 182 -9.66 -17.11 -4.07
N GLU A 183 -9.17 -15.87 -4.03
CA GLU A 183 -7.79 -15.57 -3.65
C GLU A 183 -7.47 -15.98 -2.20
N LEU A 184 -8.47 -16.06 -1.31
CA LEU A 184 -8.27 -16.40 0.09
C LEU A 184 -7.85 -17.86 0.31
N ASP A 185 -8.08 -18.72 -0.68
CA ASP A 185 -7.72 -20.14 -0.67
C ASP A 185 -6.29 -20.42 -1.16
N TRP A 186 -5.57 -19.37 -1.56
CA TRP A 186 -4.18 -19.49 -2.04
C TRP A 186 -3.16 -19.47 -0.90
N VAL A 187 -3.58 -19.19 0.33
CA VAL A 187 -2.70 -19.23 1.51
C VAL A 187 -2.09 -20.62 1.65
N GLY A 188 -0.75 -20.68 1.72
CA GLY A 188 0.01 -21.92 1.76
C GLY A 188 0.28 -22.56 0.40
N ARG A 189 -0.24 -22.02 -0.70
CA ARG A 189 -0.07 -22.57 -2.05
C ARG A 189 0.97 -21.78 -2.86
N ALA A 190 1.59 -22.46 -3.82
CA ALA A 190 2.41 -21.83 -4.86
C ALA A 190 1.51 -21.36 -6.02
N LEU A 191 1.90 -20.25 -6.62
CA LEU A 191 1.21 -19.67 -7.76
C LEU A 191 2.20 -18.93 -8.68
N GLY A 192 1.83 -18.80 -9.95
CA GLY A 192 2.51 -17.98 -10.94
C GLY A 192 1.71 -16.73 -11.27
N ILE A 193 2.39 -15.60 -11.45
CA ILE A 193 1.83 -14.41 -12.11
C ILE A 193 2.84 -13.99 -13.18
N GLY A 194 2.48 -14.19 -14.45
CA GLY A 194 3.43 -14.04 -15.55
C GLY A 194 4.67 -14.94 -15.34
N PRO A 195 5.90 -14.40 -15.42
CA PRO A 195 7.12 -15.18 -15.21
C PRO A 195 7.51 -15.37 -13.73
N VAL A 196 6.77 -14.79 -12.78
CA VAL A 196 7.15 -14.75 -11.36
C VAL A 196 6.49 -15.90 -10.59
N ARG A 197 7.27 -16.59 -9.74
CA ARG A 197 6.76 -17.61 -8.81
C ARG A 197 6.57 -17.02 -7.42
N LEU A 198 5.41 -17.26 -6.85
CA LEU A 198 4.95 -16.69 -5.59
C LEU A 198 4.41 -17.77 -4.66
N ARG A 199 4.29 -17.44 -3.37
CA ARG A 199 3.62 -18.28 -2.36
C ARG A 199 2.64 -17.47 -1.53
N GLY A 200 1.44 -17.98 -1.32
CA GLY A 200 0.46 -17.37 -0.43
C GLY A 200 0.89 -17.43 1.03
N LEU A 201 1.02 -16.27 1.68
CA LEU A 201 1.47 -16.17 3.08
C LEU A 201 0.32 -16.11 4.07
N ALA A 202 -0.60 -15.17 3.84
CA ALA A 202 -1.69 -14.89 4.77
C ALA A 202 -2.83 -14.14 4.07
N ARG A 203 -4.03 -14.26 4.61
CA ARG A 203 -5.14 -13.37 4.28
C ARG A 203 -4.84 -11.95 4.79
N THR A 204 -5.52 -10.94 4.25
CA THR A 204 -5.35 -9.55 4.67
C THR A 204 -6.55 -9.05 5.47
N PRO A 205 -6.49 -9.09 6.83
CA PRO A 205 -7.50 -8.48 7.66
C PRO A 205 -7.59 -6.97 7.38
N ARG A 206 -8.79 -6.49 7.06
CA ARG A 206 -9.00 -5.08 6.77
C ARG A 206 -9.26 -4.29 8.05
N CYS A 207 -8.58 -3.15 8.17
CA CYS A 207 -8.71 -2.23 9.29
C CYS A 207 -9.36 -0.92 8.84
N GLY A 208 -9.65 -0.01 9.77
CA GLY A 208 -10.34 1.26 9.47
C GLY A 208 -9.66 2.20 8.46
N ALA A 209 -8.45 1.89 7.96
CA ALA A 209 -7.85 2.60 6.83
C ALA A 209 -8.70 2.49 5.55
N VAL A 210 -9.33 1.32 5.32
CA VAL A 210 -10.15 1.09 4.11
C VAL A 210 -11.47 1.88 4.11
N ASN A 211 -11.83 2.47 5.26
CA ASN A 211 -13.02 3.31 5.40
C ASN A 211 -12.83 4.68 4.76
N VAL A 212 -11.60 5.10 4.48
CA VAL A 212 -11.30 6.39 3.85
C VAL A 212 -11.53 6.28 2.35
N ASN A 213 -12.34 7.19 1.82
CA ASN A 213 -12.57 7.30 0.38
C ASN A 213 -11.37 7.99 -0.29
N PRO A 214 -10.71 7.35 -1.28
CA PRO A 214 -9.55 7.92 -1.95
C PRO A 214 -9.87 9.16 -2.79
N LYS A 215 -11.14 9.40 -3.14
CA LYS A 215 -11.58 10.56 -3.94
C LYS A 215 -11.99 11.73 -3.06
N THR A 216 -12.68 11.48 -1.95
CA THR A 216 -13.25 12.56 -1.10
C THR A 216 -12.44 12.82 0.18
N ALA A 217 -11.51 11.92 0.55
CA ALA A 217 -10.77 11.95 1.81
C ALA A 217 -11.65 11.82 3.08
N GLU A 218 -12.91 11.41 2.93
CA GLU A 218 -13.85 11.22 4.05
C GLU A 218 -13.91 9.75 4.49
N ARG A 219 -14.32 9.52 5.76
CA ARG A 219 -14.70 8.19 6.23
C ARG A 219 -16.16 7.94 5.92
N ASP A 220 -16.41 7.38 4.75
CA ASP A 220 -17.78 7.22 4.23
C ASP A 220 -18.36 5.82 4.46
N ALA A 221 -17.57 4.88 4.99
CA ALA A 221 -17.99 3.50 5.23
C ALA A 221 -17.38 2.89 6.50
N ASN A 222 -17.90 1.72 6.91
CA ASN A 222 -17.25 0.85 7.89
C ASN A 222 -17.06 -0.55 7.28
N LEU A 223 -16.10 -0.65 6.36
CA LEU A 223 -15.91 -1.84 5.53
C LEU A 223 -15.49 -3.08 6.32
N PRO A 224 -14.60 -3.04 7.34
CA PRO A 224 -14.32 -4.24 8.13
C PRO A 224 -15.57 -4.82 8.80
N LYS A 225 -16.45 -3.95 9.32
CA LYS A 225 -17.74 -4.37 9.89
C LYS A 225 -18.68 -4.91 8.81
N ALA A 226 -18.69 -4.31 7.62
CA ALA A 226 -19.50 -4.79 6.51
C ALA A 226 -19.03 -6.16 6.02
N ILE A 227 -17.72 -6.38 5.85
CA ILE A 227 -17.16 -7.68 5.45
C ILE A 227 -17.59 -8.74 6.49
N MET A 228 -17.43 -8.44 7.78
CA MET A 228 -17.83 -9.37 8.86
C MET A 228 -19.33 -9.68 8.82
N LYS A 229 -20.18 -8.66 8.63
CA LYS A 229 -21.63 -8.81 8.60
C LYS A 229 -22.10 -9.67 7.42
N HIS A 230 -21.52 -9.48 6.24
CA HIS A 230 -22.01 -10.08 5.00
C HIS A 230 -21.31 -11.38 4.61
N PHE A 231 -20.06 -11.59 5.07
CA PHE A 231 -19.22 -12.73 4.66
C PHE A 231 -18.61 -13.52 5.83
N GLY A 232 -18.82 -13.08 7.08
CA GLY A 232 -18.41 -13.84 8.27
C GLY A 232 -16.91 -13.76 8.62
N HIS A 233 -16.14 -12.87 7.98
CA HIS A 233 -14.72 -12.63 8.24
C HIS A 233 -14.36 -11.15 8.07
N VAL A 234 -13.09 -10.76 8.30
CA VAL A 234 -12.61 -9.38 8.07
C VAL A 234 -11.59 -9.28 6.93
N ASP A 235 -11.33 -10.41 6.26
CA ASP A 235 -10.33 -10.51 5.19
C ASP A 235 -10.85 -10.01 3.85
N LEU A 236 -9.97 -9.39 3.07
CA LEU A 236 -10.18 -9.15 1.65
C LEU A 236 -8.81 -9.10 0.99
N GLY A 237 -8.51 -9.94 0.01
CA GLY A 237 -7.15 -10.06 -0.52
C GLY A 237 -6.14 -10.75 0.41
N ILE A 238 -4.92 -10.94 -0.10
CA ILE A 238 -3.87 -11.77 0.51
C ILE A 238 -2.48 -11.11 0.41
N TYR A 239 -1.54 -11.64 1.17
CA TYR A 239 -0.11 -11.35 1.05
C TYR A 239 0.60 -12.51 0.35
N LEU A 240 1.47 -12.17 -0.60
CA LEU A 240 2.29 -13.11 -1.35
C LEU A 240 3.77 -12.89 -1.07
N GLU A 241 4.51 -13.98 -0.93
CA GLU A 241 5.97 -14.00 -0.94
C GLU A 241 6.48 -14.19 -2.36
N VAL A 242 7.60 -13.54 -2.69
CA VAL A 242 8.32 -13.79 -3.94
C VAL A 242 9.26 -14.96 -3.76
N VAL A 243 9.02 -16.05 -4.48
CA VAL A 243 9.88 -17.25 -4.47
C VAL A 243 10.94 -17.15 -5.57
N GLU A 244 10.53 -16.79 -6.78
CA GLU A 244 11.42 -16.49 -7.90
C GLU A 244 11.05 -15.14 -8.48
N GLY A 245 12.02 -14.23 -8.54
CA GLY A 245 11.83 -12.84 -8.95
C GLY A 245 11.66 -12.67 -10.46
N GLY A 246 11.21 -11.47 -10.85
CA GLY A 246 11.01 -11.12 -12.24
C GLY A 246 10.22 -9.84 -12.41
N THR A 247 9.63 -9.66 -13.58
CA THR A 247 8.73 -8.54 -13.87
C THR A 247 7.32 -9.07 -14.06
N ILE A 248 6.36 -8.47 -13.34
CA ILE A 248 4.93 -8.68 -13.54
C ILE A 248 4.40 -7.50 -14.35
N ALA A 249 3.64 -7.76 -15.40
CA ALA A 249 2.98 -6.76 -16.22
C ALA A 249 1.45 -6.85 -16.14
N THR A 250 0.76 -5.78 -16.51
CA THR A 250 -0.69 -5.84 -16.75
C THR A 250 -1.01 -6.87 -17.83
N ALA A 251 -2.15 -7.55 -17.69
CA ALA A 251 -2.59 -8.70 -18.49
C ALA A 251 -1.79 -10.00 -18.33
N ASP A 252 -0.77 -10.05 -17.47
CA ASP A 252 -0.13 -11.32 -17.11
C ASP A 252 -1.15 -12.27 -16.47
N GLY A 253 -1.16 -13.52 -16.95
CA GLY A 253 -2.05 -14.57 -16.44
C GLY A 253 -1.63 -15.06 -15.06
N VAL A 254 -2.61 -15.56 -14.32
CA VAL A 254 -2.40 -16.21 -13.01
C VAL A 254 -2.56 -17.73 -13.15
N THR A 255 -1.59 -18.48 -12.64
CA THR A 255 -1.65 -19.95 -12.57
C THR A 255 -1.54 -20.41 -11.12
N LEU A 256 -2.33 -21.41 -10.75
CA LEU A 256 -2.16 -22.13 -9.50
C LEU A 256 -1.40 -23.42 -9.78
N ASP A 257 -0.40 -23.68 -8.94
CA ASP A 257 0.30 -24.97 -8.93
C ASP A 257 -0.50 -26.02 -8.12
#